data_AF-A0A8U0M562-F1
#
_entry.id   AF-A0A8U0M562-F1
#
_cell.length_a   1.000
_cell.length_b   1.000
_cell.length_c   1.000
_cell.angle_alpha   90.00
_cell.angle_beta   90.00
_cell.angle_gamma   90.00
#
_symmetry.space_group_name_H-M   'P 1'
#
loop_
_entity.id
_entity.type
_entity.pdbx_description
1 polymer ?
#
loop_
_entity_poly.entity_id
_entity_poly.type
_entity_poly.pdbx_seq_one_letter_code
_entity_poly.pdbx_strand_id
1 'polypeptide(L)'
;MNYTFLEPWIASDNSAAVLGELQIELGKQHQLYEKRVEVIGRSLQADDYLFRMIENDVEYCMVHLTWSGRKESNPDFPRVTFFKTWETFVEKVMKPLHEDYIDLD
;
A
#
# COMPACT_ATOMS: atom_id res chain seq x y z
N MET A 1 -15.70 4.12 6.07
CA MET A 1 -14.96 5.36 5.72
C MET A 1 -15.09 5.56 4.22
N ASN A 2 -15.25 6.80 3.77
CA ASN A 2 -15.20 7.12 2.34
C ASN A 2 -13.85 7.76 2.06
N TYR A 3 -13.02 7.13 1.22
CA TYR A 3 -11.69 7.64 0.87
C TYR A 3 -11.81 8.48 -0.40
N THR A 4 -11.20 9.66 -0.39
CA THR A 4 -11.08 10.50 -1.60
C THR A 4 -9.63 10.46 -2.04
N PHE A 5 -9.38 9.90 -3.22
CA PHE A 5 -8.04 9.81 -3.79
C PHE A 5 -7.81 10.95 -4.79
N LEU A 6 -6.56 11.41 -4.86
CA LEU A 6 -6.06 12.31 -5.90
C LEU A 6 -5.08 11.53 -6.77
N GLU A 7 -5.11 11.74 -8.09
CA GLU A 7 -4.15 11.12 -9.00
C GLU A 7 -2.72 11.44 -8.57
N PRO A 8 -1.77 10.49 -8.68
CA PRO A 8 -1.89 9.21 -9.37
C PRO A 8 -2.52 8.09 -8.54
N TRP A 9 -3.04 8.37 -7.34
CA TRP A 9 -3.70 7.37 -6.52
C TRP A 9 -5.16 7.20 -6.91
N ILE A 10 -5.62 5.95 -6.96
CA ILE A 10 -7.02 5.59 -7.20
C ILE A 10 -7.48 4.55 -6.19
N ALA A 11 -8.80 4.43 -6.01
CA ALA A 11 -9.38 3.32 -5.27
C ALA A 11 -9.04 2.00 -5.97
N SER A 12 -8.68 0.98 -5.18
CA SER A 12 -8.34 -0.33 -5.74
C SER A 12 -9.60 -1.20 -5.87
N ASP A 13 -9.82 -1.75 -7.06
CA ASP A 13 -10.90 -2.69 -7.39
C ASP A 13 -10.44 -4.16 -7.36
N ASN A 14 -9.15 -4.42 -7.57
CA ASN A 14 -8.58 -5.77 -7.65
C ASN A 14 -7.98 -6.28 -6.32
N SER A 15 -8.79 -6.31 -5.25
CA SER A 15 -8.30 -6.63 -3.90
C SER A 15 -7.80 -8.06 -3.74
N ALA A 16 -8.42 -9.05 -4.38
CA ALA A 16 -8.08 -10.46 -4.18
C ALA A 16 -6.70 -10.86 -4.75
N ALA A 17 -6.38 -10.42 -5.97
CA ALA A 17 -5.10 -10.74 -6.59
C ALA A 17 -3.93 -10.07 -5.86
N VAL A 18 -4.10 -8.80 -5.48
CA VAL A 18 -3.11 -8.02 -4.73
C VAL A 18 -2.86 -8.63 -3.34
N LEU A 19 -3.93 -9.04 -2.64
CA LEU A 19 -3.78 -9.74 -1.37
C LEU A 19 -3.08 -11.10 -1.55
N GLY A 20 -3.40 -11.82 -2.63
CA GLY A 20 -2.72 -13.06 -2.99
C GLY A 20 -1.22 -12.88 -3.16
N GLU A 21 -0.81 -11.90 -3.96
CA GLU A 21 0.60 -11.59 -4.18
C GLU A 21 1.30 -11.16 -2.88
N LEU A 22 0.69 -10.25 -2.11
CA LEU A 22 1.22 -9.85 -0.81
C LEU A 22 1.50 -11.09 0.07
N GLN A 23 0.56 -12.03 0.19
CA GLN A 23 0.78 -13.23 1.00
C GLN A 23 1.86 -14.17 0.44
N ILE A 24 2.05 -14.21 -0.87
CA ILE A 24 3.11 -14.99 -1.51
C ILE A 24 4.48 -14.39 -1.21
N GLU A 25 4.61 -13.07 -1.27
CA GLU A 25 5.88 -12.36 -1.10
C GLU A 25 6.36 -12.30 0.35
N LEU A 26 5.44 -12.31 1.32
CA LEU A 26 5.80 -12.15 2.73
C LEU A 26 6.67 -13.31 3.27
N GLY A 27 7.93 -13.00 3.54
CA GLY A 27 8.79 -13.81 4.39
C GLY A 27 8.34 -13.78 5.86
N LYS A 28 8.66 -14.84 6.63
CA LYS A 28 8.25 -14.95 8.05
C LYS A 28 8.76 -13.83 8.97
N GLN A 29 9.81 -13.14 8.55
CA GLN A 29 10.43 -12.04 9.29
C GLN A 29 9.91 -10.66 8.86
N HIS A 30 9.06 -10.61 7.82
CA HIS A 30 8.50 -9.36 7.32
C HIS A 30 7.49 -8.77 8.31
N GLN A 31 7.43 -7.43 8.41
CA GLN A 31 6.61 -6.73 9.40
C GLN A 31 5.09 -6.97 9.24
N LEU A 32 4.65 -7.24 8.01
CA LEU A 32 3.26 -7.60 7.67
C LEU A 32 2.97 -9.11 7.70
N TYR A 33 3.94 -9.96 8.04
CA TYR A 33 3.70 -11.40 8.13
C TYR A 33 2.60 -11.69 9.15
N GLU A 34 1.60 -12.50 8.74
CA GLU A 34 0.38 -12.84 9.50
C GLU A 34 -0.52 -11.65 9.89
N LYS A 35 -0.28 -10.44 9.37
CA LYS A 35 -1.16 -9.29 9.58
C LYS A 35 -2.34 -9.33 8.62
N ARG A 36 -3.54 -9.04 9.15
CA ARG A 36 -4.76 -8.90 8.34
C ARG A 36 -4.91 -7.47 7.84
N VAL A 37 -5.02 -7.34 6.52
CA VAL A 37 -5.10 -6.06 5.81
C VAL A 37 -6.18 -6.08 4.73
N GLU A 38 -6.68 -4.90 4.38
CA GLU A 38 -7.61 -4.67 3.27
C GLU A 38 -6.98 -3.68 2.29
N VAL A 39 -6.94 -4.00 1.01
CA VAL A 39 -6.48 -3.07 -0.04
C VAL A 39 -7.53 -1.98 -0.21
N ILE A 40 -7.13 -0.71 -0.14
CA ILE A 40 -8.05 0.43 -0.31
C ILE A 40 -7.67 1.33 -1.48
N GLY A 41 -6.40 1.32 -1.91
CA GLY A 41 -5.94 2.16 -3.02
C GLY A 41 -4.69 1.61 -3.69
N ARG A 42 -4.40 2.12 -4.90
CA ARG A 42 -3.19 1.81 -5.68
C ARG A 42 -2.67 3.05 -6.37
N SER A 43 -1.36 3.09 -6.57
CA SER A 43 -0.71 4.07 -7.44
C SER A 43 -0.86 3.68 -8.91
N LEU A 44 -0.96 4.68 -9.78
CA LEU A 44 -0.89 4.52 -11.24
C LEU A 44 0.55 4.68 -11.79
N GLN A 45 1.48 5.14 -10.96
CA GLN A 45 2.87 5.40 -11.35
C GLN A 45 3.88 4.36 -10.84
N ALA A 46 3.49 3.55 -9.86
CA ALA A 46 4.36 2.57 -9.22
C ALA A 46 3.56 1.36 -8.74
N ASP A 47 4.28 0.28 -8.40
CA ASP A 47 3.74 -0.94 -7.76
C ASP A 47 3.38 -0.73 -6.28
N ASP A 48 2.94 0.47 -5.92
CA ASP A 48 2.55 0.85 -4.57
C ASP A 48 1.05 0.66 -4.36
N TYR A 49 0.72 -0.05 -3.28
CA TYR A 49 -0.63 -0.31 -2.83
C TYR A 49 -0.82 0.20 -1.42
N LEU A 50 -1.97 0.80 -1.16
CA LEU A 50 -2.36 1.27 0.16
C LEU A 50 -3.33 0.28 0.80
N PHE A 51 -3.00 -0.12 2.01
CA PHE A 51 -3.79 -1.04 2.80
C PHE A 51 -4.25 -0.39 4.12
N ARG A 52 -5.40 -0.85 4.61
CA ARG A 52 -5.88 -0.62 5.98
C ARG A 52 -5.64 -1.86 6.83
N MET A 53 -5.11 -1.69 8.04
CA MET A 53 -4.99 -2.77 9.03
C MET A 53 -6.37 -3.10 9.62
N ILE A 54 -6.71 -4.39 9.70
CA ILE A 54 -8.02 -4.85 10.23
C ILE A 54 -8.01 -4.96 11.76
N GLU A 55 -6.86 -5.28 12.35
CA GLU A 55 -6.75 -5.61 13.79
C GLU A 55 -6.45 -4.41 14.68
N ASN A 56 -5.97 -3.33 14.10
CA ASN A 56 -5.66 -2.09 14.79
C ASN A 56 -6.66 -1.03 14.35
N ASP A 57 -7.33 -0.39 15.30
CA ASP A 57 -8.14 0.78 15.00
C ASP A 57 -7.19 1.90 14.50
N VAL A 58 -7.32 2.22 13.22
CA VAL A 58 -6.66 3.35 12.54
C VAL A 58 -5.15 3.14 12.30
N GLU A 59 -4.77 2.15 11.51
CA GLU A 59 -3.42 2.08 10.94
C GLU A 59 -3.49 1.73 9.46
N TYR A 60 -2.65 2.38 8.66
CA TYR A 60 -2.54 2.19 7.22
C TYR A 60 -1.10 1.82 6.87
N CYS A 61 -0.91 1.08 5.79
CA CYS A 61 0.42 0.84 5.26
C CYS A 61 0.43 0.94 3.74
N MET A 62 1.43 1.64 3.22
CA MET A 62 1.77 1.62 1.79
C MET A 62 2.80 0.51 1.59
N VAL A 63 2.55 -0.37 0.64
CA VAL A 63 3.43 -1.49 0.30
C VAL A 63 3.82 -1.39 -1.16
N HIS A 64 5.11 -1.40 -1.41
CA HIS A 64 5.68 -1.55 -2.74
C HIS A 64 5.87 -3.04 -3.02
N LEU A 65 4.94 -3.64 -3.76
CA LEU A 65 5.00 -5.06 -4.12
C LEU A 65 6.17 -5.31 -5.09
N THR A 66 6.74 -6.51 -5.03
CA THR A 66 7.85 -6.91 -5.91
C THR A 66 7.38 -7.68 -7.15
N TRP A 67 6.14 -8.18 -7.12
CA TRP A 67 5.52 -9.08 -8.07
C TRP A 67 6.36 -10.32 -8.37
N SER A 68 7.09 -10.82 -7.36
CA SER A 68 8.10 -11.84 -7.58
C SER A 68 7.51 -13.25 -7.69
N GLY A 69 6.23 -13.44 -7.32
CA GLY A 69 5.53 -14.72 -7.30
C GLY A 69 6.14 -15.75 -6.34
N ARG A 70 6.99 -15.30 -5.40
CA ARG A 70 7.65 -16.14 -4.40
C ARG A 70 7.89 -15.36 -3.12
N LYS A 71 8.19 -16.07 -2.04
CA LYS A 71 8.61 -15.44 -0.77
C LYS A 71 9.90 -14.67 -0.95
N GLU A 72 9.92 -13.45 -0.44
CA GLU A 72 11.12 -12.66 -0.32
C GLU A 72 11.99 -13.18 0.81
N SER A 73 13.30 -13.27 0.52
CA SER A 73 14.30 -13.74 1.48
C SER A 73 14.79 -12.63 2.40
N ASN A 74 14.77 -11.39 1.91
CA ASN A 74 15.09 -10.21 2.69
C ASN A 74 13.81 -9.70 3.37
N PRO A 75 13.77 -9.56 4.71
CA PRO A 75 12.61 -9.06 5.44
C PRO A 75 12.24 -7.61 5.14
N ASP A 76 13.09 -6.85 4.44
CA ASP A 76 12.78 -5.48 3.97
C ASP A 76 11.86 -5.47 2.74
N PHE A 77 11.60 -6.64 2.13
CA PHE A 77 10.73 -6.77 0.96
C PHE A 77 9.50 -7.65 1.26
N PRO A 78 8.32 -7.29 0.70
CA PRO A 78 8.03 -6.05 -0.03
C PRO A 78 8.19 -4.81 0.85
N ARG A 79 8.59 -3.65 0.30
CA ARG A 79 8.86 -2.49 1.17
C ARG A 79 7.56 -1.98 1.76
N VAL A 80 7.55 -1.69 3.06
CA VAL A 80 6.37 -1.18 3.77
C VAL A 80 6.66 0.14 4.48
N THR A 81 5.71 1.08 4.38
CA THR A 81 5.68 2.32 5.16
C THR A 81 4.36 2.42 5.90
N PHE A 82 4.42 2.60 7.21
CA PHE A 82 3.23 2.69 8.08
C PHE A 82 2.79 4.13 8.32
N PHE A 83 1.48 4.34 8.39
CA PHE A 83 0.84 5.61 8.69
C PHE A 83 -0.21 5.42 9.77
N LYS A 84 -0.16 6.26 10.81
CA LYS A 84 -1.12 6.22 11.91
C LYS A 84 -2.53 6.66 11.54
N THR A 85 -2.70 7.43 10.48
CA THR A 85 -4.01 7.90 10.04
C THR A 85 -4.05 8.06 8.53
N TRP A 86 -5.26 8.12 7.99
CA TRP A 86 -5.49 8.40 6.57
C TRP A 86 -4.90 9.76 6.20
N GLU A 87 -5.12 10.78 7.04
CA GLU A 87 -4.61 12.14 6.84
C GLU A 87 -3.09 12.16 6.79
N THR A 88 -2.42 11.32 7.58
CA THR A 88 -0.96 11.23 7.54
C THR A 88 -0.46 10.70 6.20
N PHE A 89 -1.16 9.71 5.61
CA PHE A 89 -0.86 9.24 4.25
C PHE A 89 -1.15 10.34 3.21
N VAL A 90 -2.29 11.03 3.32
CA VAL A 90 -2.68 12.12 2.41
C VAL A 90 -1.62 13.22 2.37
N GLU A 91 -1.23 13.75 3.53
CA GLU A 91 -0.29 14.88 3.58
C GLU A 91 1.14 14.49 3.18
N LYS A 92 1.57 13.27 3.51
CA LYS A 92 2.98 12.87 3.29
C LYS A 92 3.25 12.20 1.94
N VAL A 93 2.22 11.65 1.30
CA VAL A 93 2.38 10.86 0.07
C VAL A 93 1.45 11.34 -1.02
N MET A 94 0.15 11.31 -0.79
CA MET A 94 -0.82 11.54 -1.87
C MET A 94 -0.75 12.96 -2.43
N LYS A 95 -0.72 13.98 -1.58
CA LYS A 95 -0.66 15.39 -2.01
C LYS A 95 0.66 15.73 -2.73
N PRO A 96 1.85 15.43 -2.17
CA PRO A 96 3.11 15.68 -2.89
C PRO A 96 3.17 14.98 -4.25
N LEU A 97 2.78 13.70 -4.32
CA LEU A 97 2.77 12.98 -5.60
C LEU A 97 1.71 13.52 -6.57
N HIS A 98 0.60 14.04 -6.08
CA HIS A 98 -0.41 14.68 -6.92
C HIS A 98 0.11 15.97 -7.53
N GLU A 99 0.76 16.83 -6.73
CA GLU A 99 1.40 18.07 -7.19
C GLU A 99 2.45 17.74 -8.27
N ASP A 100 3.33 16.77 -8.01
CA ASP A 100 4.32 16.31 -8.99
C ASP A 100 3.66 15.71 -10.26
N TYR A 101 2.51 15.04 -10.13
CA TYR A 101 1.80 14.44 -11.27
C TYR A 101 1.18 15.48 -12.19
N ILE A 102 0.53 16.50 -11.63
CA ILE A 102 -0.13 17.55 -12.43
C ILE A 102 0.85 18.57 -13.02
N ASP A 103 2.05 18.69 -12.45
CA ASP A 103 3.12 19.54 -12.99
C ASP A 103 3.80 18.90 -14.23
N LEU A 104 3.54 17.62 -14.51
CA LEU A 104 4.05 16.90 -15.68
C LEU A 104 3.12 16.95 -16.91
N ASP A 105 1.89 17.42 -16.75
CA ASP A 105 0.88 17.61 -17.81
C ASP A 105 0.86 19.06 -18.35
#